data_AF-A0A4R2TKF2-F1
#
_entry.id   AF-A0A4R2TKF2-F1
#
_cell.length_a   1.000
_cell.length_b   1.000
_cell.length_c   1.000
_cell.angle_alpha   90.00
_cell.angle_beta   90.00
_cell.angle_gamma   90.00
#
_symmetry.space_group_name_H-M   'P 1'
#
loop_
_entity.id
_entity.type
_entity.pdbx_description
1 polymer ?
#
loop_
_entity_poly.entity_id
_entity_poly.type
_entity_poly.pdbx_seq_one_letter_code
_entity_poly.pdbx_strand_id
1 'polypeptide(L)'
;MTFMYEVETRFFFDSKEEVFHLIPILKSCLNVKVEWETINFGPKLFERDIILRVSKAIVNGNEIITLAIKRLILVMSSMYVKNITK
;
A
#
# COMPACT_ATOMS: atom_id res chain seq x y z
N MET A 1 -24.39 8.66 8.61
CA MET A 1 -23.25 8.29 7.74
C MET A 1 -22.16 7.77 8.66
N THR A 2 -21.88 6.48 8.65
CA THR A 2 -20.88 5.87 9.54
C THR A 2 -19.53 5.97 8.86
N PHE A 3 -18.59 6.68 9.48
CA PHE A 3 -17.21 6.72 9.01
C PHE A 3 -16.51 5.44 9.47
N MET A 4 -15.95 4.69 8.52
CA MET A 4 -15.08 3.55 8.80
C MET A 4 -13.64 4.02 8.67
N TYR A 5 -12.85 3.82 9.73
CA TYR A 5 -11.43 4.14 9.73
C TYR A 5 -10.64 2.88 9.38
N GLU A 6 -9.69 3.01 8.45
CA GLU A 6 -8.72 1.97 8.12
C GLU A 6 -7.43 2.23 8.89
N VAL A 7 -6.96 1.25 9.65
CA VAL A 7 -5.66 1.29 10.34
C VAL A 7 -4.68 0.45 9.53
N GLU A 8 -3.62 1.09 9.02
CA GLU A 8 -2.57 0.44 8.21
C GLU A 8 -1.25 0.48 8.95
N THR A 9 -0.55 -0.66 9.04
CA THR A 9 0.84 -0.74 9.52
C THR A 9 1.69 -1.41 8.45
N ARG A 10 2.90 -0.90 8.24
CA ARG A 10 3.85 -1.45 7.26
C ARG A 10 4.99 -2.14 7.99
N PHE A 11 5.30 -3.35 7.55
CA PHE A 11 6.40 -4.16 8.04
C PHE A 11 7.38 -4.41 6.90
N PHE A 12 8.66 -4.46 7.24
CA PHE A 12 9.72 -4.88 6.33
C PHE A 12 10.10 -6.31 6.68
N PHE A 13 10.24 -7.14 5.65
CA PHE A 13 10.67 -8.53 5.76
C PHE A 13 11.87 -8.71 4.84
N ASP A 14 12.83 -9.51 5.27
CA ASP A 14 14.06 -9.77 4.54
C ASP A 14 13.82 -10.72 3.35
N SER A 15 12.77 -11.55 3.42
CA SER A 15 12.40 -12.50 2.36
C SER A 15 10.91 -12.83 2.33
N LYS A 16 10.42 -13.42 1.22
CA LYS A 16 9.04 -13.92 1.14
C LYS A 16 8.82 -15.12 2.07
N GLU A 17 9.85 -15.94 2.22
CA GLU A 17 9.87 -17.13 3.07
C GLU A 17 9.62 -16.76 4.53
N GLU A 18 10.22 -15.66 5.00
CA GLU A 18 9.96 -15.10 6.32
C GLU A 18 8.48 -14.72 6.50
N VAL A 19 7.90 -14.02 5.52
CA VAL A 19 6.45 -13.68 5.53
C VAL A 19 5.59 -14.93 5.61
N PHE A 20 5.90 -15.96 4.83
CA PHE A 20 5.14 -17.21 4.83
C PHE A 20 5.28 -18.00 6.11
N HIS A 21 6.42 -17.91 6.79
CA HIS A 21 6.60 -18.52 8.09
C HIS A 21 5.78 -17.80 9.17
N LEU A 22 5.79 -16.47 9.17
CA LEU A 22 5.07 -15.65 10.14
C LEU A 22 3.55 -15.60 9.89
N ILE A 23 3.15 -15.59 8.62
CA ILE A 23 1.75 -15.48 8.20
C ILE A 23 1.44 -16.52 7.10
N PRO A 24 1.30 -17.81 7.47
CA PRO A 24 1.18 -18.89 6.48
C PRO A 24 -0.02 -18.78 5.54
N ILE A 25 -1.11 -18.16 5.99
CA ILE A 25 -2.32 -17.95 5.17
C ILE A 25 -2.06 -17.08 3.94
N LEU A 26 -1.01 -16.24 3.95
CA LEU A 26 -0.67 -15.39 2.81
C LEU A 26 0.05 -16.14 1.68
N LYS A 27 0.50 -17.37 1.91
CA LYS A 27 1.25 -18.14 0.90
C LYS A 27 0.46 -18.40 -0.37
N SER A 28 -0.84 -18.66 -0.25
CA SER A 28 -1.74 -18.81 -1.40
C SER A 28 -2.01 -17.49 -2.12
N CYS A 29 -2.10 -16.38 -1.38
CA CYS A 29 -2.40 -15.05 -1.92
C CYS A 29 -1.21 -14.39 -2.62
N LEU A 30 0.02 -14.61 -2.13
CA LEU A 30 1.22 -13.92 -2.60
C LEU A 30 1.98 -14.67 -3.71
N ASN A 31 1.52 -15.85 -4.11
CA ASN A 31 2.03 -16.58 -5.27
C ASN A 31 1.44 -16.09 -6.61
N VAL A 32 0.50 -15.15 -6.56
CA VAL A 32 -0.08 -14.52 -7.75
C VAL A 32 0.73 -13.28 -8.10
N LYS A 33 1.20 -13.19 -9.35
CA LYS A 33 1.78 -11.95 -9.87
C LYS A 33 0.65 -10.95 -10.13
N VAL A 34 0.71 -9.80 -9.46
CA VAL A 34 -0.18 -8.68 -9.71
C VAL A 34 0.64 -7.58 -10.37
N GLU A 35 0.20 -7.15 -11.54
CA GLU A 35 0.75 -5.97 -12.20
C GLU A 35 -0.19 -4.80 -11.91
N TRP A 36 0.35 -3.68 -11.43
CA TRP A 36 -0.47 -2.51 -11.12
C TRP A 36 0.19 -1.22 -11.57
N GLU A 37 -0.65 -0.25 -11.92
CA GLU A 37 -0.30 1.13 -12.21
C GLU A 37 -1.14 2.05 -11.32
N THR A 38 -0.55 3.14 -10.83
CA THR A 38 -1.27 4.13 -10.03
C THR A 38 -0.92 5.54 -10.46
N ILE A 39 -1.95 6.32 -10.74
CA ILE A 39 -1.85 7.74 -11.06
C ILE A 39 -2.35 8.52 -9.85
N ASN A 40 -1.50 9.38 -9.30
CA ASN A 40 -1.85 10.30 -8.22
C ASN A 40 -2.18 11.68 -8.81
N PHE A 41 -3.29 12.27 -8.36
CA PHE A 41 -3.75 13.56 -8.87
C PHE A 41 -3.33 14.71 -7.96
N GLY A 42 -2.76 15.75 -8.59
CA GLY A 42 -2.72 17.12 -8.07
C GLY A 42 -1.74 17.38 -6.91
N PRO A 43 -0.64 18.15 -7.12
CA PRO A 43 0.26 18.54 -6.03
C PRO A 43 -0.47 19.34 -4.91
N LYS A 44 -1.50 20.12 -5.26
CA LYS A 44 -2.33 20.86 -4.29
C LYS A 44 -3.15 19.97 -3.35
N LEU A 45 -3.48 18.75 -3.76
CA LEU A 45 -4.16 17.79 -2.88
C LEU A 45 -3.16 17.17 -1.90
N PHE A 46 -1.96 16.86 -2.39
CA PHE A 46 -0.87 16.37 -1.57
C PHE A 46 -0.48 17.37 -0.48
N GLU A 47 -0.41 18.68 -0.80
CA GLU A 47 -0.19 19.77 0.17
C GLU A 47 -1.24 19.85 1.29
N ARG A 48 -2.40 19.22 1.09
CA ARG A 48 -3.50 19.19 2.07
C ARG A 48 -3.66 17.83 2.73
N ASP A 49 -2.63 16.98 2.65
CA ASP A 49 -2.67 15.61 3.17
C ASP A 49 -3.78 14.77 2.52
N ILE A 50 -4.11 15.04 1.25
CA ILE A 50 -5.11 14.31 0.47
C ILE A 50 -4.43 13.62 -0.70
N ILE A 51 -4.60 12.31 -0.80
CA ILE A 51 -4.21 11.52 -1.96
C ILE A 51 -5.48 11.13 -2.70
N LEU A 52 -5.64 11.69 -3.91
CA LEU A 52 -6.60 11.19 -4.89
C LEU A 52 -5.83 10.32 -5.88
N ARG A 53 -6.25 9.07 -6.03
CA ARG A 53 -5.59 8.12 -6.93
C ARG A 53 -6.58 7.32 -7.77
N VAL A 54 -6.16 7.05 -9.01
CA VAL A 54 -6.75 6.00 -9.84
C VAL A 54 -5.70 4.89 -9.96
N SER A 55 -6.12 3.67 -9.64
CA SER A 55 -5.27 2.49 -9.73
C SER A 55 -5.89 1.50 -10.71
N LYS A 56 -5.04 0.92 -11.54
CA LYS A 56 -5.36 -0.22 -12.40
C LYS A 56 -4.53 -1.41 -11.94
N ALA A 57 -5.18 -2.53 -11.66
CA ALA A 57 -4.53 -3.79 -11.32
C ALA A 57 -4.96 -4.89 -12.29
N ILE A 58 -4.02 -5.72 -12.71
CA ILE A 58 -4.27 -6.91 -13.52
C ILE A 58 -3.97 -8.12 -12.62
N VAL A 59 -5.02 -8.88 -12.29
CA VAL A 59 -4.96 -10.07 -11.43
C VAL A 59 -5.48 -11.26 -12.22
N ASN A 60 -4.62 -12.24 -12.52
CA ASN A 60 -4.98 -13.43 -13.32
C ASN A 60 -5.66 -13.08 -14.66
N GLY A 61 -5.20 -12.03 -15.33
CA GLY A 61 -5.78 -11.53 -16.59
C GLY A 61 -7.06 -10.70 -16.45
N ASN A 62 -7.57 -10.51 -15.22
CA ASN A 62 -8.73 -9.65 -14.96
C ASN A 62 -8.27 -8.25 -14.59
N GLU A 63 -8.85 -7.26 -15.25
CA GLU A 63 -8.58 -5.85 -14.98
C GLU A 63 -9.52 -5.29 -13.91
N ILE A 64 -8.94 -4.64 -12.91
CA ILE A 64 -9.66 -3.97 -11.83
C ILE A 64 -9.22 -2.51 -11.82
N ILE A 65 -10.19 -1.60 -11.95
CA ILE A 65 -9.98 -0.15 -11.86
C ILE A 65 -10.58 0.35 -10.56
N THR A 66 -9.78 1.08 -9.77
CA THR A 66 -10.19 1.63 -8.48
C THR A 66 -9.94 3.13 -8.42
N LEU A 67 -10.93 3.88 -7.93
CA LEU A 67 -10.81 5.28 -7.55
C LEU A 67 -10.79 5.36 -6.01
N ALA A 68 -9.77 6.01 -5.45
CA ALA A 68 -9.63 6.14 -4.00
C ALA A 68 -9.24 7.57 -3.59
N ILE A 69 -9.83 8.03 -2.49
CA ILE A 69 -9.43 9.23 -1.76
C ILE A 69 -8.93 8.79 -0.39
N LYS A 70 -7.66 9.07 -0.08
CA LYS A 70 -7.07 8.85 1.24
C LYS A 70 -6.71 10.20 1.84
N ARG A 71 -7.24 10.48 3.04
CA ARG A 71 -6.80 11.62 3.84
C ARG A 71 -5.74 11.12 4.81
N LEU A 72 -4.52 11.63 4.70
CA LEU A 72 -3.45 11.31 5.61
C LEU A 72 -3.78 11.95 6.96
N ILE A 73 -3.97 11.11 7.97
CA ILE A 73 -3.99 11.53 9.36
C ILE A 73 -2.62 11.12 9.89
N LEU A 74 -1.75 12.09 10.13
CA LEU A 74 -0.45 11.87 10.76
C LEU A 74 -0.68 11.35 12.18
N VAL A 75 -0.69 10.03 12.36
CA VAL A 75 -0.35 9.42 13.64
C VAL A 75 1.15 9.17 13.57
N MET A 76 1.92 9.98 14.31
CA MET A 76 3.38 9.89 14.36
C MET A 76 3.83 8.49 14.81
N SER A 77 4.23 7.67 13.84
CA SER A 77 5.20 6.60 14.04
C SER A 77 6.07 6.51 12.79
N SER A 78 6.85 7.57 12.55
CA SER A 78 7.93 7.57 11.56
C SER A 78 9.24 7.19 12.25
N MET A 79 9.71 5.97 12.03
CA MET A 79 11.08 5.59 12.34
C MET A 79 11.89 5.67 11.04
N TYR A 80 12.68 6.74 10.90
CA TYR A 80 13.66 6.89 9.83
C TYR A 80 14.88 6.03 10.16
N VAL A 81 15.34 5.21 9.21
CA VAL A 81 16.67 4.59 9.30
C VAL A 81 17.51 5.04 8.11
N LYS A 82 18.61 5.70 8.47
CA LYS A 82 19.70 6.22 7.65
C LYS A 82 20.30 5.10 6.79
N ASN A 83 20.52 5.37 5.50
CA ASN A 83 21.48 4.64 4.69
C ASN A 83 22.89 4.78 5.30
N ILE A 84 23.55 3.67 5.59
CA ILE A 84 25.00 3.61 5.67
C ILE A 84 25.45 2.58 4.64
N THR A 85 26.13 3.10 3.63
CA THR A 85 26.83 2.43 2.54
C THR A 85 27.87 1.42 3.04
N LYS A 86 28.11 0.38 2.24
CA LYS A 86 29.43 -0.23 2.11
C LYS A 86 29.81 -0.27 0.64
#